data_AF-A0A6J7D8M6-F1
#
_entry.id   AF-A0A6J7D8M6-F1
#
_cell.length_a   1.000
_cell.length_b   1.000
_cell.length_c   1.000
_cell.angle_alpha   90.00
_cell.angle_beta   90.00
_cell.angle_gamma   90.00
#
_symmetry.space_group_name_H-M   'P 1'
#
loop_
_entity.id
_entity.type
_entity.pdbx_description
1 polymer ?
#
loop_
_entity_poly.entity_id
_entity_poly.type
_entity_poly.pdbx_seq_one_letter_code
_entity_poly.pdbx_strand_id
1 'polypeptide(L)'
;MAANELLSGGEVGRCPHRVALERGGPQVRNDVVIDETYQRRIREAERVADGIRQSITANYPAAVTVSNYAETREALAGGAEIIIGPRLPDDTVNKRRAHADVLVRTGRAESGFRYIPILIRNIEVTDAATTRRIRKGALDALRPSDSTWAAGLTSRRSDTITRAGLALCHAYRTLEALEFADSERVGGIIDRNGALWWLELETENVAWNLTTYDEAFRERRAVLDAQQVWVSGGEYPTTPFWHRECDNCPFSLSCHEILAASEDISLVRFTKFSEQIILRESGITTWRQLALLDASRAATAFNSVLSATAPHETVDYLGKQFSQLPDLIYKARAMWRGGPLRRVTPEQMQCTTADIEVDVDMESYNDHTYLWGATVRTRTAIEGVTDGYYSFVEWGELTGEAESRIFAEFWTWFSGLQRDCENKGLSFAAYCFYEQAENGAMRRAVTLNPSITPPWNDVSAFLNSSQWVDLHNAAKEYIQTEGPLGLKVLAPYAGFHWRDEAPGGEASMVWYETATVSDDETALASRQRILEYNEDDCHATRYLRDWINTEAKLLPSRDEMPAAQ
;
A
#
# COMPACT_ATOMS: atom_id res chain seq x y z
N MET A 1 18.66 -19.52 25.07
CA MET A 1 17.40 -20.28 24.95
C MET A 1 16.14 -19.43 25.24
N ALA A 2 16.14 -18.49 26.21
CA ALA A 2 14.94 -17.68 26.52
C ALA A 2 14.44 -16.73 25.40
N ALA A 3 15.32 -16.25 24.51
CA ALA A 3 14.92 -15.34 23.42
C ALA A 3 14.01 -15.98 22.35
N ASN A 4 13.90 -17.32 22.34
CA ASN A 4 13.02 -18.05 21.42
C ASN A 4 11.58 -18.20 21.92
N GLU A 5 11.33 -17.83 23.18
CA GLU A 5 9.99 -17.96 23.79
C GLU A 5 9.20 -16.66 23.80
N LEU A 6 9.79 -15.48 23.60
CA LEU A 6 9.06 -14.22 23.72
C LEU A 6 8.53 -13.75 22.38
N LEU A 7 7.27 -13.28 22.38
CA LEU A 7 6.67 -12.61 21.23
C LEU A 7 6.88 -11.10 21.31
N SER A 8 7.38 -10.52 20.23
CA SER A 8 7.41 -9.08 20.03
C SER A 8 6.10 -8.55 19.45
N GLY A 9 5.79 -7.28 19.68
CA GLY A 9 4.59 -6.65 19.12
C GLY A 9 4.57 -6.67 17.58
N GLY A 10 5.76 -6.71 16.95
CA GLY A 10 5.90 -6.84 15.50
C GLY A 10 5.59 -8.23 14.97
N GLU A 11 5.59 -9.28 15.81
CA GLU A 11 5.24 -10.67 15.43
C GLU A 11 3.74 -10.95 15.55
N VAL A 12 3.00 -10.19 16.37
CA VAL A 12 1.57 -10.44 16.61
C VAL A 12 0.73 -10.27 15.35
N GLY A 13 1.06 -9.30 14.51
CA GLY A 13 0.41 -9.08 13.21
C GLY A 13 1.01 -9.88 12.05
N ARG A 14 2.03 -10.73 12.27
CA ARG A 14 2.67 -11.53 11.20
C ARG A 14 1.93 -12.83 10.96
N CYS A 15 2.13 -13.41 9.79
CA CYS A 15 1.75 -14.78 9.46
C CYS A 15 2.12 -15.77 10.58
N PRO A 16 1.18 -16.58 11.10
CA PRO A 16 1.50 -17.60 12.10
C PRO A 16 2.54 -18.60 11.59
N HIS A 17 2.46 -18.98 10.31
CA HIS A 17 3.41 -19.89 9.69
C HIS A 17 4.83 -19.28 9.66
N ARG A 18 4.96 -17.99 9.31
CA ARG A 18 6.25 -17.28 9.36
C ARG A 18 6.82 -17.23 10.78
N VAL A 19 5.98 -16.93 11.79
CA VAL A 19 6.40 -16.87 13.19
C VAL A 19 7.00 -18.21 13.64
N ALA A 20 6.39 -19.33 13.25
CA ALA A 20 6.98 -20.66 13.48
C ALA A 20 8.30 -20.83 12.71
N LEU A 21 8.32 -20.53 11.41
CA LEU A 21 9.52 -20.73 10.57
C LEU A 21 10.73 -19.92 11.03
N GLU A 22 10.53 -18.69 11.51
CA GLU A 22 11.59 -17.85 12.06
C GLU A 22 12.25 -18.46 13.31
N ARG A 23 11.55 -19.39 14.00
CA ARG A 23 12.07 -20.12 15.16
C ARG A 23 12.60 -21.52 14.81
N GLY A 24 12.57 -21.88 13.52
CA GLY A 24 13.01 -23.16 12.97
C GLY A 24 11.87 -23.94 12.35
N GLY A 25 12.06 -24.43 11.12
CA GLY A 25 11.07 -25.23 10.42
C GLY A 25 11.60 -25.81 9.11
N PRO A 26 10.78 -26.59 8.39
CA PRO A 26 11.23 -27.35 7.22
C PRO A 26 11.41 -26.51 5.95
N GLN A 27 10.79 -25.33 5.85
CA GLN A 27 10.88 -24.46 4.68
C GLN A 27 12.19 -23.67 4.66
N VAL A 28 12.77 -23.55 3.47
CA VAL A 28 14.03 -22.84 3.25
C VAL A 28 13.78 -21.33 3.30
N ARG A 29 14.64 -20.63 4.04
CA ARG A 29 14.69 -19.17 4.03
C ARG A 29 15.45 -18.72 2.78
N ASN A 30 14.82 -17.90 1.95
CA ASN A 30 15.46 -17.26 0.82
C ASN A 30 16.19 -16.01 1.28
N ASP A 31 17.36 -15.77 0.69
CA ASP A 31 18.04 -14.49 0.82
C ASP A 31 17.24 -13.46 0.04
N VAL A 32 16.47 -12.65 0.76
CA VAL A 32 15.83 -11.48 0.18
C VAL A 32 16.94 -10.46 -0.04
N VAL A 33 17.32 -10.24 -1.30
CA VAL A 33 18.22 -9.14 -1.65
C VAL A 33 17.53 -7.86 -1.21
N ILE A 34 18.11 -7.20 -0.21
CA ILE A 34 17.60 -5.91 0.23
C ILE A 34 18.05 -4.89 -0.80
N ASP A 35 17.12 -4.45 -1.64
CA ASP A 35 17.39 -3.44 -2.65
C ASP A 35 17.61 -2.04 -2.03
N GLU A 36 18.08 -1.11 -2.84
CA GLU A 36 18.35 0.27 -2.40
C GLU A 36 17.07 1.00 -1.97
N THR A 37 15.92 0.64 -2.54
CA THR A 37 14.62 1.25 -2.20
C THR A 37 14.20 0.91 -0.78
N TYR A 38 14.38 -0.34 -0.36
CA TYR A 38 14.12 -0.77 1.01
C TYR A 38 15.07 -0.13 2.00
N GLN A 39 16.37 -0.05 1.68
CA GLN A 39 17.36 0.64 2.52
C GLN A 39 17.01 2.11 2.70
N ARG A 40 16.61 2.78 1.61
CA ARG A 40 16.13 4.17 1.66
C ARG A 40 14.96 4.34 2.61
N ARG A 41 13.94 3.47 2.54
CA ARG A 41 12.77 3.52 3.46
C ARG A 41 13.18 3.39 4.93
N ILE A 42 14.15 2.53 5.25
CA ILE A 42 14.68 2.39 6.62
C ILE A 42 15.35 3.68 7.07
N ARG A 43 16.31 4.20 6.27
CA ARG A 43 17.03 5.44 6.58
C ARG A 43 16.09 6.61 6.78
N GLU A 44 15.08 6.75 5.92
CA GLU A 44 14.10 7.82 6.02
C GLU A 44 13.21 7.67 7.26
N ALA A 45 12.78 6.45 7.59
CA ALA A 45 12.02 6.20 8.82
C ALA A 45 12.83 6.51 10.08
N GLU A 46 14.12 6.18 10.10
CA GLU A 46 15.04 6.51 11.20
C GLU A 46 15.26 8.03 11.29
N ARG A 47 15.52 8.71 10.17
CA ARG A 47 15.69 10.17 10.12
C ARG A 47 14.47 10.92 10.67
N VAL A 48 13.27 10.52 10.25
CA VAL A 48 12.00 11.09 10.75
C VAL A 48 11.85 10.83 12.25
N ALA A 49 12.12 9.59 12.70
CA ALA A 49 12.01 9.24 14.11
C ALA A 49 13.00 10.02 15.00
N ASP A 50 14.24 10.18 14.55
CA ASP A 50 15.26 10.95 15.26
C ASP A 50 14.92 12.44 15.31
N GLY A 51 14.42 13.01 14.21
CA GLY A 51 13.91 14.39 14.19
C GLY A 51 12.80 14.62 15.21
N ILE A 52 11.82 13.70 15.28
CA ILE A 52 10.74 13.76 16.28
C ILE A 52 11.29 13.63 17.70
N ARG A 53 12.21 12.70 17.97
CA ARG A 53 12.84 12.54 19.30
C ARG A 53 13.61 13.80 19.72
N GLN A 54 14.31 14.45 18.78
CA GLN A 54 15.00 15.71 19.02
C GLN A 54 14.01 16.84 19.35
N SER A 55 12.92 16.96 18.60
CA SER A 55 11.86 17.95 18.90
C SER A 55 11.24 17.72 20.28
N ILE A 56 10.96 16.47 20.65
CA ILE A 56 10.45 16.14 22.00
C ILE A 56 11.48 16.51 23.07
N THR A 57 12.76 16.20 22.86
CA THR A 57 13.83 16.56 23.81
C THR A 57 13.95 18.07 24.00
N ALA A 58 13.79 18.84 22.91
CA ALA A 58 13.81 20.31 22.97
C ALA A 58 12.59 20.88 23.74
N ASN A 59 11.40 20.31 23.54
CA ASN A 59 10.18 20.74 24.22
C ASN A 59 10.13 20.31 25.69
N TYR A 60 10.83 19.23 26.04
CA TYR A 60 10.85 18.65 27.38
C TYR A 60 12.29 18.43 27.88
N PRO A 61 12.97 19.47 28.39
CA PRO A 61 14.36 19.36 28.87
C PRO A 61 14.57 18.37 30.02
N ALA A 62 13.50 18.01 30.75
CA ALA A 62 13.52 17.01 31.82
C ALA A 62 13.18 15.58 31.34
N ALA A 63 12.98 15.37 30.03
CA ALA A 63 12.77 14.04 29.48
C ALA A 63 14.00 13.15 29.71
N VAL A 64 13.76 11.89 30.06
CA VAL A 64 14.83 10.93 30.32
C VAL A 64 15.00 10.05 29.08
N THR A 65 16.18 10.12 28.46
CA THR A 65 16.53 9.18 27.37
C THR A 65 17.16 7.94 27.99
N VAL A 66 16.67 6.77 27.61
CA VAL A 66 17.13 5.48 28.12
C VAL A 66 17.53 4.56 26.98
N SER A 67 18.42 3.62 27.26
CA SER A 67 18.99 2.69 26.28
C SER A 67 18.79 1.22 26.64
N ASN A 68 18.52 0.93 27.91
CA ASN A 68 18.43 -0.42 28.44
C ASN A 68 17.31 -0.59 29.48
N TYR A 69 17.10 -1.84 29.89
CA TYR A 69 16.06 -2.23 30.83
C TYR A 69 16.21 -1.56 32.21
N ALA A 70 17.44 -1.49 32.74
CA ALA A 70 17.68 -0.96 34.08
C ALA A 70 17.33 0.52 34.17
N GLU A 71 17.79 1.31 33.19
CA GLU A 71 17.47 2.74 33.05
C GLU A 71 15.96 2.98 32.87
N THR A 72 15.31 2.16 32.04
CA THR A 72 13.85 2.26 31.83
C THR A 72 13.09 2.03 33.13
N ARG A 73 13.48 1.02 33.91
CA ARG A 73 12.85 0.72 35.21
C ARG A 73 13.08 1.84 36.23
N GLU A 74 14.28 2.40 36.27
CA GLU A 74 14.61 3.52 37.16
C GLU A 74 13.77 4.76 36.81
N ALA A 75 13.66 5.09 35.52
CA ALA A 75 12.85 6.21 35.05
C ALA A 75 11.36 6.03 35.37
N LEU A 76 10.82 4.83 35.19
CA LEU A 76 9.44 4.48 35.55
C LEU A 76 9.18 4.59 37.07
N ALA A 77 10.09 4.05 37.89
CA ALA A 77 9.99 4.10 39.34
C ALA A 77 10.16 5.52 39.90
N GLY A 78 11.07 6.30 39.31
CA GLY A 78 11.32 7.70 39.64
C GLY A 78 10.21 8.66 39.18
N GLY A 79 9.28 8.18 38.35
CA GLY A 79 8.19 8.99 37.84
C GLY A 79 8.65 10.04 36.83
N ALA A 80 9.61 9.70 35.96
CA ALA A 80 9.97 10.58 34.85
C ALA A 80 8.71 10.93 34.05
N GLU A 81 8.54 12.21 33.70
CA GLU A 81 7.35 12.67 32.99
C GLU A 81 7.30 12.12 31.56
N ILE A 82 8.45 12.13 30.88
CA ILE A 82 8.64 11.60 29.55
C ILE A 82 9.89 10.73 29.54
N ILE A 83 9.76 9.53 28.97
CA ILE A 83 10.86 8.58 28.78
C ILE A 83 11.00 8.31 27.29
N ILE A 84 12.17 8.58 26.73
CA ILE A 84 12.47 8.43 25.30
C ILE A 84 13.32 7.15 25.08
N GLY A 85 12.93 6.32 24.12
CA GLY A 85 13.62 5.05 23.82
C GLY A 85 13.48 3.93 24.87
N PRO A 86 12.35 3.80 25.60
CA PRO A 86 12.21 2.80 26.64
C PRO A 86 12.41 1.36 26.14
N ARG A 87 13.23 0.60 26.87
CA ARG A 87 13.35 -0.86 26.73
C ARG A 87 12.56 -1.50 27.87
N LEU A 88 11.28 -1.78 27.62
CA LEU A 88 10.39 -2.38 28.62
C LEU A 88 10.95 -3.75 29.07
N PRO A 89 10.84 -4.09 30.37
CA PRO A 89 11.13 -5.45 30.83
C PRO A 89 10.37 -6.51 30.02
N ASP A 90 10.99 -7.66 29.83
CA ASP A 90 10.31 -8.83 29.31
C ASP A 90 9.21 -9.28 30.31
N ASP A 91 7.97 -9.35 29.84
CA ASP A 91 6.85 -9.97 30.56
C ASP A 91 7.02 -11.48 30.44
N THR A 92 7.81 -12.06 31.34
CA THR A 92 8.15 -13.48 31.33
C THR A 92 6.96 -14.39 31.66
N VAL A 93 5.93 -13.85 32.32
CA VAL A 93 4.71 -14.59 32.69
C VAL A 93 3.85 -14.80 31.45
N ASN A 94 3.53 -13.73 30.72
CA ASN A 94 2.72 -13.83 29.51
C ASN A 94 3.56 -13.94 28.22
N LYS A 95 4.88 -14.04 28.35
CA LYS A 95 5.85 -14.22 27.26
C LYS A 95 5.86 -13.07 26.24
N ARG A 96 5.84 -11.82 26.70
CA ARG A 96 5.89 -10.62 25.83
C ARG A 96 7.22 -9.90 25.92
N ARG A 97 7.66 -9.38 24.78
CA ARG A 97 8.71 -8.38 24.66
C ARG A 97 8.16 -7.16 23.94
N ALA A 98 8.05 -6.03 24.63
CA ALA A 98 7.48 -4.83 24.04
C ALA A 98 8.51 -3.73 23.81
N HIS A 99 8.21 -2.89 22.84
CA HIS A 99 8.95 -1.67 22.55
C HIS A 99 7.97 -0.51 22.43
N ALA A 100 8.33 0.63 22.99
CA ALA A 100 7.69 1.91 22.75
C ALA A 100 8.77 2.93 22.36
N ASP A 101 8.41 3.95 21.59
CA ASP A 101 9.35 5.00 21.22
C ASP A 101 9.43 6.07 22.31
N VAL A 102 8.27 6.37 22.93
CA VAL A 102 8.14 7.29 24.06
C VAL A 102 7.11 6.72 25.06
N LEU A 103 7.33 6.94 26.36
CA LEU A 103 6.31 6.78 27.41
C LEU A 103 6.02 8.14 28.01
N VAL A 104 4.73 8.43 28.20
CA VAL A 104 4.28 9.67 28.84
C VAL A 104 3.56 9.34 30.11
N ARG A 105 3.95 10.00 31.21
CA ARG A 105 3.31 9.87 32.50
C ARG A 105 1.99 10.64 32.51
N THR A 106 0.90 9.95 32.83
CA THR A 106 -0.45 10.52 32.89
C THR A 106 -0.97 10.72 34.29
N GLY A 107 -0.42 10.00 35.27
CA GLY A 107 -0.87 10.11 36.65
C GLY A 107 -0.06 9.28 37.64
N ARG A 108 -0.61 9.19 38.85
CA ARG A 108 -0.09 8.38 39.95
C ARG A 108 -1.25 7.68 40.64
N ALA A 109 -1.12 6.37 40.82
CA ALA A 109 -1.98 5.57 41.67
C ALA A 109 -1.20 5.15 42.94
N GLU A 110 -1.86 4.45 43.86
CA GLU A 110 -1.23 3.93 45.07
C GLU A 110 -0.02 3.03 44.78
N SER A 111 -0.10 2.19 43.74
CA SER A 111 0.99 1.28 43.36
C SER A 111 2.11 1.90 42.53
N GLY A 112 2.00 3.18 42.13
CA GLY A 112 3.06 3.86 41.38
C GLY A 112 2.55 4.83 40.32
N PHE A 113 3.44 5.24 39.42
CA PHE A 113 3.11 6.12 38.31
C PHE A 113 2.43 5.36 37.17
N ARG A 114 1.67 6.10 36.34
CA ARG A 114 0.90 5.57 35.21
C ARG A 114 1.40 6.18 33.91
N TYR A 115 1.52 5.33 32.90
CA TYR A 115 2.15 5.63 31.64
C TYR A 115 1.33 5.15 30.46
N ILE A 116 1.46 5.89 29.37
CA ILE A 116 0.87 5.55 28.07
C ILE A 116 1.99 5.43 27.04
N PRO A 117 1.98 4.37 26.21
CA PRO A 117 2.97 4.19 25.14
C PRO A 117 2.64 5.07 23.94
N ILE A 118 3.69 5.62 23.34
CA ILE A 118 3.66 6.31 22.06
C ILE A 118 4.63 5.62 21.10
N LEU A 119 4.18 5.38 19.88
CA LEU A 119 4.99 4.86 18.78
C LEU A 119 5.27 5.95 17.76
N ILE A 120 6.50 6.01 17.24
CA ILE A 120 6.86 6.89 16.12
C ILE A 120 6.90 6.03 14.87
N ARG A 121 6.09 6.35 13.86
CA ARG A 121 6.00 5.57 12.63
C ARG A 121 6.00 6.50 11.43
N ASN A 122 6.88 6.23 10.47
CA ASN A 122 6.91 6.90 9.18
C ASN A 122 5.77 6.38 8.28
N ILE A 123 4.53 6.67 8.69
CA ILE A 123 3.29 6.32 8.02
C ILE A 123 2.32 7.50 8.17
N GLU A 124 1.27 7.52 7.35
CA GLU A 124 0.14 8.42 7.54
C GLU A 124 -0.97 7.70 8.33
N VAL A 125 -1.47 8.35 9.38
CA VAL A 125 -2.37 7.72 10.37
C VAL A 125 -3.84 7.96 10.09
N THR A 126 -4.17 9.03 9.36
CA THR A 126 -5.55 9.47 9.17
C THR A 126 -5.97 9.47 7.71
N ASP A 127 -7.26 9.24 7.48
CA ASP A 127 -7.96 9.52 6.22
C ASP A 127 -9.09 10.53 6.46
N ALA A 128 -9.51 11.21 5.39
CA ALA A 128 -10.68 12.08 5.42
C ALA A 128 -11.97 11.27 5.67
N ALA A 129 -12.79 11.72 6.62
CA ALA A 129 -14.06 11.12 6.98
C ALA A 129 -15.01 12.15 7.59
N THR A 130 -15.96 12.65 6.80
CA THR A 130 -16.85 13.78 7.13
C THR A 130 -17.60 13.63 8.46
N THR A 131 -17.96 12.41 8.86
CA THR A 131 -18.77 12.14 10.06
C THR A 131 -17.95 11.70 11.28
N ARG A 132 -16.62 11.63 11.15
CA ARG A 132 -15.74 11.11 12.19
C ARG A 132 -14.84 12.21 12.75
N ARG A 133 -14.26 11.91 13.91
CA ARG A 133 -13.25 12.73 14.56
C ARG A 133 -12.22 11.84 15.21
N ILE A 134 -11.01 12.35 15.38
CA ILE A 134 -9.90 11.66 16.03
C ILE A 134 -9.16 12.64 16.96
N ARG A 135 -8.59 12.15 18.06
CA ARG A 135 -7.84 12.98 19.02
C ARG A 135 -6.45 13.28 18.46
N LYS A 136 -6.16 14.57 18.31
CA LYS A 136 -4.88 15.11 17.85
C LYS A 136 -4.15 15.78 19.01
N GLY A 137 -2.92 15.35 19.27
CA GLY A 137 -1.97 16.00 20.19
C GLY A 137 -0.92 16.81 19.44
N ALA A 138 0.05 17.32 20.18
CA ALA A 138 1.19 18.06 19.66
C ALA A 138 2.50 17.61 20.35
N LEU A 139 3.64 17.85 19.72
CA LEU A 139 4.95 17.43 20.24
C LEU A 139 5.42 18.23 21.46
N ASP A 140 4.77 19.35 21.76
CA ASP A 140 4.96 20.19 22.95
C ASP A 140 3.85 19.97 24.01
N ALA A 141 2.87 19.11 23.71
CA ALA A 141 1.76 18.74 24.58
C ALA A 141 1.45 17.23 24.43
N LEU A 142 2.36 16.40 24.94
CA LEU A 142 2.38 14.95 24.75
C LEU A 142 1.43 14.16 25.66
N ARG A 143 0.51 14.79 26.40
CA ARG A 143 -0.48 14.05 27.22
C ARG A 143 -1.81 13.92 26.49
N PRO A 144 -2.58 12.84 26.70
CA PRO A 144 -3.92 12.71 26.12
C PRO A 144 -4.88 13.81 26.58
N SER A 145 -4.72 14.30 27.81
CA SER A 145 -5.51 15.41 28.37
C SER A 145 -5.36 16.70 27.58
N ASP A 146 -4.23 16.88 26.91
CA ASP A 146 -3.88 18.10 26.18
C ASP A 146 -4.29 18.00 24.70
N SER A 147 -4.87 16.87 24.29
CA SER A 147 -5.33 16.64 22.93
C SER A 147 -6.64 17.35 22.61
N THR A 148 -6.83 17.64 21.33
CA THR A 148 -8.07 18.22 20.79
C THR A 148 -8.72 17.26 19.80
N TRP A 149 -10.01 17.42 19.56
CA TRP A 149 -10.73 16.62 18.56
C TRP A 149 -10.59 17.26 17.18
N ALA A 150 -9.96 16.56 16.24
CA ALA A 150 -9.93 16.94 14.83
C ALA A 150 -11.14 16.32 14.11
N ALA A 151 -12.08 17.16 13.66
CA ALA A 151 -13.25 16.73 12.89
C ALA A 151 -12.91 16.45 11.42
N GLY A 152 -13.69 15.58 10.77
CA GLY A 152 -13.50 15.26 9.36
C GLY A 152 -12.39 14.25 9.09
N LEU A 153 -11.86 13.60 10.14
CA LEU A 153 -10.77 12.64 10.06
C LEU A 153 -11.13 11.34 10.79
N THR A 154 -10.58 10.23 10.30
CA THR A 154 -10.64 8.93 10.95
C THR A 154 -9.30 8.22 10.84
N SER A 155 -9.09 7.16 11.63
CA SER A 155 -7.91 6.33 11.49
C SER A 155 -7.93 5.61 10.15
N ARG A 156 -6.83 5.70 9.40
CA ARG A 156 -6.66 5.09 8.08
C ARG A 156 -6.79 3.57 8.17
N ARG A 157 -7.49 2.99 7.21
CA ARG A 157 -7.70 1.53 7.10
C ARG A 157 -6.63 0.89 6.24
N SER A 158 -5.41 0.79 6.76
CA SER A 158 -4.28 0.16 6.07
C SER A 158 -3.60 -0.91 6.93
N ASP A 159 -2.91 -1.85 6.28
CA ASP A 159 -2.13 -2.88 6.98
C ASP A 159 -1.01 -2.29 7.85
N THR A 160 -0.44 -1.15 7.42
CA THR A 160 0.59 -0.42 8.19
C THR A 160 0.04 0.12 9.51
N ILE A 161 -1.17 0.68 9.49
CA ILE A 161 -1.85 1.17 10.70
C ILE A 161 -2.33 0.01 11.57
N THR A 162 -2.83 -1.07 10.99
CA THR A 162 -3.17 -2.29 11.74
C THR A 162 -1.96 -2.83 12.50
N ARG A 163 -0.80 -2.95 11.85
CA ARG A 163 0.43 -3.40 12.53
C ARG A 163 0.88 -2.44 13.63
N ALA A 164 0.79 -1.13 13.40
CA ALA A 164 1.14 -0.13 14.40
C ALA A 164 0.18 -0.17 15.62
N GLY A 165 -1.12 -0.29 15.38
CA GLY A 165 -2.15 -0.43 16.42
C GLY A 165 -2.00 -1.71 17.24
N LEU A 166 -1.70 -2.85 16.61
CA LEU A 166 -1.40 -4.10 17.32
C LEU A 166 -0.11 -3.98 18.17
N ALA A 167 0.94 -3.35 17.64
CA ALA A 167 2.16 -3.10 18.40
C ALA A 167 1.91 -2.14 19.59
N LEU A 168 1.00 -1.19 19.45
CA LEU A 168 0.59 -0.28 20.51
C LEU A 168 -0.21 -1.01 21.60
N CYS A 169 -1.14 -1.88 21.22
CA CYS A 169 -1.84 -2.78 22.14
C CYS A 169 -0.87 -3.69 22.89
N HIS A 170 0.15 -4.22 22.19
CA HIS A 170 1.21 -5.05 22.77
C HIS A 170 2.01 -4.30 23.85
N ALA A 171 2.39 -3.05 23.56
CA ALA A 171 3.07 -2.19 24.52
C ALA A 171 2.18 -1.87 25.73
N TYR A 172 0.90 -1.54 25.49
CA TYR A 172 -0.07 -1.29 26.56
C TYR A 172 -0.26 -2.51 27.47
N ARG A 173 -0.51 -3.70 26.91
CA ARG A 173 -0.66 -4.95 27.67
C ARG A 173 0.59 -5.32 28.47
N THR A 174 1.77 -4.98 27.95
CA THR A 174 3.03 -5.18 28.69
C THR A 174 3.13 -4.22 29.87
N LEU A 175 2.79 -2.94 29.69
CA LEU A 175 2.71 -1.98 30.80
C LEU A 175 1.65 -2.37 31.83
N GLU A 176 0.53 -2.95 31.41
CA GLU A 176 -0.54 -3.43 32.29
C GLU A 176 -0.05 -4.58 33.17
N ALA A 177 0.63 -5.57 32.57
CA ALA A 177 1.24 -6.68 33.31
C ALA A 177 2.34 -6.23 34.30
N LEU A 178 2.97 -5.08 34.03
CA LEU A 178 3.99 -4.47 34.88
C LEU A 178 3.42 -3.42 35.86
N GLU A 179 2.09 -3.25 35.90
CA GLU A 179 1.37 -2.29 36.73
C GLU A 179 1.69 -0.79 36.47
N PHE A 180 2.18 -0.47 35.27
CA PHE A 180 2.46 0.89 34.82
C PHE A 180 1.41 1.46 33.86
N ALA A 181 0.50 0.65 33.30
CA ALA A 181 -0.47 1.14 32.32
C ALA A 181 -1.52 2.08 32.92
N ASP A 182 -1.85 3.14 32.18
CA ASP A 182 -2.96 4.04 32.49
C ASP A 182 -4.34 3.38 32.29
N SER A 183 -5.34 3.82 33.05
CA SER A 183 -6.71 3.30 33.01
C SER A 183 -7.53 3.75 31.78
N GLU A 184 -7.14 4.83 31.09
CA GLU A 184 -7.85 5.38 29.92
C GLU A 184 -7.78 4.44 28.70
N ARG A 185 -6.88 3.45 28.68
CA ARG A 185 -6.72 2.47 27.58
C ARG A 185 -6.57 3.15 26.21
N VAL A 186 -5.76 4.20 26.17
CA VAL A 186 -5.36 4.88 24.92
C VAL A 186 -3.87 4.66 24.66
N GLY A 187 -3.46 4.87 23.41
CA GLY A 187 -2.05 4.94 23.03
C GLY A 187 -1.81 5.97 21.94
N GLY A 188 -0.57 6.42 21.79
CA GLY A 188 -0.21 7.44 20.81
C GLY A 188 0.52 6.88 19.59
N ILE A 189 0.24 7.43 18.40
CA ILE A 189 1.10 7.28 17.23
C ILE A 189 1.50 8.66 16.73
N ILE A 190 2.80 8.91 16.62
CA ILE A 190 3.33 10.09 15.91
C ILE A 190 3.61 9.66 14.47
N ASP A 191 2.96 10.34 13.52
CA ASP A 191 3.02 10.03 12.10
C ASP A 191 4.23 10.66 11.39
N ARG A 192 4.37 10.42 10.08
CA ARG A 192 5.49 10.94 9.28
C ARG A 192 5.61 12.48 9.25
N ASN A 193 4.52 13.18 9.56
CA ASN A 193 4.45 14.64 9.56
C ASN A 193 4.67 15.22 10.98
N GLY A 194 4.99 14.37 11.97
CA GLY A 194 5.15 14.78 13.36
C GLY A 194 3.83 15.03 14.09
N ALA A 195 2.67 14.68 13.51
CA ALA A 195 1.39 14.82 14.19
C ALA A 195 1.16 13.63 15.14
N LEU A 196 0.83 13.94 16.40
CA LEU A 196 0.48 12.93 17.40
C LEU A 196 -1.02 12.62 17.33
N TRP A 197 -1.36 11.35 17.19
CA TRP A 197 -2.73 10.85 17.17
C TRP A 197 -2.96 9.92 18.36
N TRP A 198 -3.97 10.24 19.17
CA TRP A 198 -4.39 9.40 20.29
C TRP A 198 -5.48 8.44 19.85
N LEU A 199 -5.24 7.17 20.11
CA LEU A 199 -6.03 6.04 19.63
C LEU A 199 -6.62 5.29 20.83
N GLU A 200 -7.94 5.12 20.80
CA GLU A 200 -8.67 4.30 21.78
C GLU A 200 -8.39 2.82 21.49
N LEU A 201 -7.84 2.10 22.46
CA LEU A 201 -7.41 0.70 22.25
C LEU A 201 -8.55 -0.31 22.36
N GLU A 202 -9.75 0.13 22.73
CA GLU A 202 -10.95 -0.72 22.83
C GLU A 202 -11.97 -0.48 21.72
N THR A 203 -11.64 0.37 20.74
CA THR A 203 -12.59 0.72 19.68
C THR A 203 -12.84 -0.46 18.72
N GLU A 204 -14.10 -0.77 18.46
CA GLU A 204 -14.49 -1.88 17.57
C GLU A 204 -14.51 -1.49 16.08
N ASN A 205 -14.32 -0.21 15.76
CA ASN A 205 -14.44 0.32 14.38
C ASN A 205 -13.16 0.18 13.54
N VAL A 206 -12.17 -0.55 14.04
CA VAL A 206 -10.82 -0.69 13.50
C VAL A 206 -10.42 -2.15 13.47
N ALA A 207 -9.46 -2.50 12.61
CA ALA A 207 -8.94 -3.88 12.51
C ALA A 207 -7.90 -4.23 13.59
N TRP A 208 -7.74 -3.38 14.61
CA TRP A 208 -6.78 -3.51 15.69
C TRP A 208 -7.40 -2.94 16.97
N ASN A 209 -7.49 -3.72 18.03
CA ASN A 209 -7.86 -3.27 19.37
C ASN A 209 -7.35 -4.31 20.36
N LEU A 210 -7.55 -4.10 21.66
CA LEU A 210 -7.09 -5.04 22.69
C LEU A 210 -7.65 -6.45 22.48
N THR A 211 -8.93 -6.58 22.07
CA THR A 211 -9.57 -7.87 21.80
C THR A 211 -8.92 -8.59 20.61
N THR A 212 -8.83 -7.92 19.45
CA THR A 212 -8.17 -8.46 18.25
C THR A 212 -6.70 -8.80 18.52
N TYR A 213 -6.02 -7.96 19.29
CA TYR A 213 -4.65 -8.21 19.71
C TYR A 213 -4.56 -9.46 20.58
N ASP A 214 -5.40 -9.63 21.59
CA ASP A 214 -5.35 -10.76 22.50
C ASP A 214 -5.64 -12.09 21.78
N GLU A 215 -6.55 -12.07 20.80
CA GLU A 215 -6.82 -13.21 19.91
C GLU A 215 -5.60 -13.56 19.05
N ALA A 216 -5.04 -12.57 18.34
CA ALA A 216 -3.87 -12.77 17.49
C ALA A 216 -2.64 -13.22 18.31
N PHE A 217 -2.45 -12.64 19.50
CA PHE A 217 -1.39 -13.01 20.43
C PHE A 217 -1.54 -14.46 20.89
N ARG A 218 -2.75 -14.86 21.31
CA ARG A 218 -3.05 -16.24 21.72
C ARG A 218 -2.79 -17.23 20.59
N GLU A 219 -3.17 -16.89 19.37
CA GLU A 219 -2.90 -17.71 18.18
C GLU A 219 -1.39 -17.90 17.96
N ARG A 220 -0.60 -16.82 17.97
CA ARG A 220 0.87 -16.92 17.79
C ARG A 220 1.52 -17.69 18.94
N ARG A 221 1.01 -17.55 20.18
CA ARG A 221 1.46 -18.36 21.32
C ARG A 221 1.20 -19.84 21.12
N ALA A 222 -0.02 -20.20 20.73
CA ALA A 222 -0.38 -21.60 20.48
C ALA A 222 0.50 -22.22 19.39
N VAL A 223 0.82 -21.46 18.34
CA VAL A 223 1.74 -21.90 17.28
C VAL A 223 3.17 -22.13 17.81
N LEU A 224 3.70 -21.22 18.64
CA LEU A 224 5.03 -21.40 19.23
C LEU A 224 5.07 -22.56 20.24
N ASP A 225 4.01 -22.73 21.03
CA ASP A 225 3.90 -23.85 21.97
C ASP A 225 3.83 -25.19 21.21
N ALA A 226 3.05 -25.25 20.13
CA ALA A 226 2.98 -26.43 19.26
C ALA A 226 4.29 -26.69 18.49
N GLN A 227 5.04 -25.65 18.15
CA GLN A 227 6.37 -25.78 17.56
C GLN A 227 7.36 -26.47 18.53
N GLN A 228 7.28 -26.19 19.83
CA GLN A 228 8.13 -26.89 20.81
C GLN A 228 7.84 -28.40 20.85
N VAL A 229 6.59 -28.79 20.63
CA VAL A 229 6.19 -30.19 20.47
C VAL A 229 6.79 -30.79 19.19
N TRP A 230 6.77 -30.05 18.07
CA TRP A 230 7.40 -30.48 16.81
C TRP A 230 8.91 -30.74 16.98
N VAL A 231 9.64 -29.85 17.66
CA VAL A 231 11.07 -30.04 17.95
C VAL A 231 11.32 -31.34 18.73
N SER A 232 10.32 -31.83 19.47
CA SER A 232 10.37 -33.08 20.23
C SER A 232 9.88 -34.31 19.43
N GLY A 233 9.69 -34.19 18.12
CA GLY A 233 9.29 -35.28 17.21
C GLY A 233 7.81 -35.29 16.81
N GLY A 234 7.04 -34.23 17.11
CA GLY A 234 5.66 -34.08 16.65
C GLY A 234 5.52 -33.63 15.19
N GLU A 235 4.27 -33.41 14.74
CA GLU A 235 3.98 -32.79 13.43
C GLU A 235 4.23 -31.27 13.46
N TYR A 236 4.59 -30.70 12.31
CA TYR A 236 4.82 -29.26 12.20
C TYR A 236 3.49 -28.49 12.37
N PRO A 237 3.42 -27.44 13.20
CA PRO A 237 2.16 -26.94 13.73
C PRO A 237 1.31 -26.10 12.76
N THR A 238 1.83 -25.78 11.58
CA THR A 238 1.18 -24.86 10.65
C THR A 238 1.42 -25.27 9.20
N THR A 239 0.50 -24.91 8.31
CA THR A 239 0.65 -25.03 6.87
C THR A 239 0.74 -23.64 6.23
N PRO A 240 1.44 -23.49 5.09
CA PRO A 240 1.48 -22.22 4.38
C PRO A 240 0.10 -21.86 3.86
N PHE A 241 -0.11 -20.55 3.68
CA PHE A 241 -1.20 -19.97 2.89
C PHE A 241 -0.70 -18.63 2.35
N TRP A 242 -1.19 -18.21 1.18
CA TRP A 242 -0.79 -16.93 0.61
C TRP A 242 -1.59 -15.77 1.22
N HIS A 243 -0.90 -14.67 1.52
CA HIS A 243 -1.45 -13.39 1.95
C HIS A 243 -0.47 -12.26 1.62
N ARG A 244 -0.86 -10.99 1.77
CA ARG A 244 -0.06 -9.84 1.32
C ARG A 244 1.34 -9.72 1.95
N GLU A 245 1.55 -10.21 3.17
CA GLU A 245 2.92 -10.20 3.75
C GLU A 245 3.86 -11.17 3.00
N CYS A 246 3.35 -12.13 2.24
CA CYS A 246 4.17 -13.02 1.41
C CYS A 246 5.01 -12.26 0.37
N ASP A 247 4.56 -11.09 -0.09
CA ASP A 247 5.30 -10.28 -1.09
C ASP A 247 6.71 -9.92 -0.62
N ASN A 248 6.94 -9.82 0.70
CA ASN A 248 8.22 -9.49 1.31
C ASN A 248 8.66 -10.54 2.34
N CYS A 249 8.06 -11.72 2.33
CA CYS A 249 8.38 -12.78 3.29
C CYS A 249 9.60 -13.56 2.81
N PRO A 250 10.62 -13.79 3.65
CA PRO A 250 11.81 -14.54 3.24
C PRO A 250 11.51 -16.03 2.96
N PHE A 251 10.35 -16.55 3.37
CA PHE A 251 9.93 -17.93 3.11
C PHE A 251 8.97 -18.05 1.92
N SER A 252 8.69 -16.95 1.22
CA SER A 252 7.64 -16.89 0.20
C SER A 252 7.82 -17.92 -0.93
N LEU A 253 9.04 -18.13 -1.43
CA LEU A 253 9.30 -19.08 -2.52
C LEU A 253 9.00 -20.52 -2.09
N SER A 254 9.54 -20.98 -0.97
CA SER A 254 9.30 -22.34 -0.47
C SER A 254 7.84 -22.56 -0.07
N CYS A 255 7.17 -21.56 0.51
CA CYS A 255 5.74 -21.63 0.76
C CYS A 255 4.94 -21.70 -0.55
N HIS A 256 5.34 -20.94 -1.57
CA HIS A 256 4.66 -20.94 -2.87
C HIS A 256 4.77 -22.29 -3.57
N GLU A 257 5.91 -22.96 -3.52
CA GLU A 257 6.08 -24.32 -4.08
C GLU A 257 5.05 -25.30 -3.50
N ILE A 258 4.85 -25.28 -2.18
CA ILE A 258 3.86 -26.12 -1.49
C ILE A 258 2.44 -25.78 -1.96
N LEU A 259 2.11 -24.48 -1.99
CA LEU A 259 0.78 -24.01 -2.38
C LEU A 259 0.48 -24.30 -3.86
N ALA A 260 1.47 -24.17 -4.74
CA ALA A 260 1.33 -24.44 -6.16
C ALA A 260 1.11 -25.94 -6.39
N ALA A 261 1.84 -26.81 -5.68
CA ALA A 261 1.68 -28.25 -5.78
C ALA A 261 0.28 -28.74 -5.34
N SER A 262 -0.36 -28.06 -4.39
CA SER A 262 -1.72 -28.37 -3.95
C SER A 262 -2.79 -27.53 -4.65
N GLU A 263 -2.41 -26.67 -5.61
CA GLU A 263 -3.30 -25.73 -6.29
C GLU A 263 -4.14 -24.90 -5.32
N ASP A 264 -3.52 -24.52 -4.19
CA ASP A 264 -4.24 -23.98 -3.05
C ASP A 264 -5.02 -22.70 -3.42
N ILE A 265 -6.25 -22.61 -2.91
CA ILE A 265 -7.15 -21.49 -3.20
C ILE A 265 -6.58 -20.13 -2.80
N SER A 266 -5.68 -20.07 -1.81
CA SER A 266 -5.06 -18.81 -1.39
C SER A 266 -4.22 -18.15 -2.50
N LEU A 267 -3.80 -18.91 -3.52
CA LEU A 267 -3.06 -18.40 -4.67
C LEU A 267 -3.88 -17.47 -5.57
N VAL A 268 -5.22 -17.47 -5.50
CA VAL A 268 -6.09 -16.52 -6.22
C VAL A 268 -6.06 -15.18 -5.50
N ARG A 269 -4.86 -14.59 -5.44
CA ARG A 269 -4.48 -13.39 -4.70
C ARG A 269 -5.68 -12.46 -4.50
N PHE A 270 -5.93 -12.08 -3.25
CA PHE A 270 -7.08 -11.29 -2.73
C PHE A 270 -8.23 -12.05 -2.02
N THR A 271 -7.95 -13.13 -1.29
CA THR A 271 -8.88 -13.67 -0.30
C THR A 271 -8.46 -13.27 1.12
N LYS A 272 -9.38 -12.70 1.91
CA LYS A 272 -9.16 -12.51 3.35
C LYS A 272 -9.11 -13.87 4.03
N PHE A 273 -8.39 -13.98 5.14
CA PHE A 273 -8.31 -15.24 5.89
C PHE A 273 -9.69 -15.82 6.25
N SER A 274 -10.63 -14.97 6.67
CA SER A 274 -12.01 -15.37 6.93
C SER A 274 -12.73 -15.92 5.70
N GLU A 275 -12.49 -15.35 4.52
CA GLU A 275 -13.09 -15.81 3.27
C GLU A 275 -12.48 -17.17 2.84
N GLN A 276 -11.18 -17.36 3.06
CA GLN A 276 -10.52 -18.64 2.81
C GLN A 276 -11.09 -19.76 3.68
N ILE A 277 -11.34 -19.51 4.97
CA ILE A 277 -11.97 -20.49 5.87
C ILE A 277 -13.32 -20.91 5.29
N ILE A 278 -14.17 -19.95 4.95
CA ILE A 278 -15.52 -20.27 4.47
C ILE A 278 -15.49 -21.06 3.16
N LEU A 279 -14.58 -20.71 2.23
CA LEU A 279 -14.42 -21.45 0.98
C LEU A 279 -14.00 -22.90 1.26
N ARG A 280 -13.04 -23.13 2.17
CA ARG A 280 -12.60 -24.47 2.56
C ARG A 280 -13.69 -25.28 3.25
N GLU A 281 -14.43 -24.67 4.19
CA GLU A 281 -15.57 -25.30 4.86
C GLU A 281 -16.69 -25.69 3.87
N SER A 282 -16.77 -24.98 2.75
CA SER A 282 -17.68 -25.26 1.65
C SER A 282 -17.10 -26.23 0.60
N GLY A 283 -15.94 -26.83 0.87
CA GLY A 283 -15.29 -27.81 -0.01
C GLY A 283 -14.47 -27.22 -1.17
N ILE A 284 -14.33 -25.89 -1.25
CA ILE A 284 -13.52 -25.20 -2.25
C ILE A 284 -12.13 -24.96 -1.66
N THR A 285 -11.20 -25.87 -1.98
CA THR A 285 -9.83 -25.89 -1.43
C THR A 285 -8.78 -25.51 -2.47
N THR A 286 -9.12 -25.60 -3.76
CA THR A 286 -8.23 -25.25 -4.87
C THR A 286 -8.73 -24.07 -5.68
N TRP A 287 -7.82 -23.35 -6.34
CA TRP A 287 -8.18 -22.28 -7.25
C TRP A 287 -8.95 -22.79 -8.49
N ARG A 288 -8.75 -24.05 -8.91
CA ARG A 288 -9.53 -24.65 -10.00
C ARG A 288 -10.98 -24.88 -9.63
N GLN A 289 -11.24 -25.39 -8.41
CA GLN A 289 -12.61 -25.52 -7.90
C GLN A 289 -13.31 -24.16 -7.87
N LEU A 290 -12.59 -23.11 -7.45
CA LEU A 290 -13.11 -21.74 -7.46
C LEU A 290 -13.43 -21.25 -8.89
N ALA A 291 -12.53 -21.46 -9.86
CA ALA A 291 -12.72 -21.04 -11.25
C ALA A 291 -13.94 -21.67 -11.94
N LEU A 292 -14.34 -22.87 -11.51
CA LEU A 292 -15.47 -23.62 -12.04
C LEU A 292 -16.82 -23.19 -11.46
N LEU A 293 -16.85 -22.34 -10.43
CA LEU A 293 -18.12 -21.80 -9.92
C LEU A 293 -18.79 -20.89 -10.96
N ASP A 294 -20.11 -20.80 -10.88
CA ASP A 294 -20.92 -19.90 -11.69
C ASP A 294 -20.88 -18.47 -11.12
N ALA A 295 -20.12 -17.59 -11.78
CA ALA A 295 -19.98 -16.20 -11.37
C ALA A 295 -21.26 -15.36 -11.51
N SER A 296 -22.14 -15.70 -12.46
CA SER A 296 -23.42 -15.00 -12.65
C SER A 296 -24.40 -15.35 -11.53
N ARG A 297 -24.44 -16.64 -11.16
CA ARG A 297 -25.21 -17.11 -10.01
C ARG A 297 -24.68 -16.54 -8.70
N ALA A 298 -23.37 -16.51 -8.50
CA ALA A 298 -22.73 -15.86 -7.35
C ALA A 298 -23.13 -14.38 -7.22
N ALA A 299 -23.13 -13.63 -8.32
CA ALA A 299 -23.51 -12.22 -8.33
C ALA A 299 -25.00 -12.02 -7.99
N THR A 300 -25.87 -12.91 -8.46
CA THR A 300 -27.31 -12.85 -8.20
C THR A 300 -27.63 -13.23 -6.75
N ALA A 301 -26.91 -14.22 -6.20
CA ALA A 301 -27.12 -14.75 -4.86
C ALA A 301 -26.97 -13.68 -3.76
N PHE A 302 -26.05 -12.73 -3.93
CA PHE A 302 -25.82 -11.66 -2.97
C PHE A 302 -27.11 -10.90 -2.63
N ASN A 303 -27.96 -10.62 -3.63
CA ASN A 303 -29.19 -9.85 -3.46
C ASN A 303 -30.48 -10.71 -3.34
N SER A 304 -30.42 -12.02 -3.56
CA SER A 304 -31.62 -12.89 -3.59
C SER A 304 -32.05 -13.38 -2.20
N VAL A 305 -33.32 -13.65 -1.92
CA VAL A 305 -33.69 -14.39 -0.70
C VAL A 305 -33.55 -15.89 -0.94
N LEU A 306 -32.64 -16.56 -0.23
CA LEU A 306 -32.55 -18.02 -0.29
C LEU A 306 -33.74 -18.63 0.46
N SER A 307 -34.58 -19.36 -0.25
CA SER A 307 -35.73 -20.05 0.35
C SER A 307 -35.25 -21.15 1.30
N ALA A 308 -35.77 -21.21 2.52
CA ALA A 308 -35.41 -22.26 3.48
C ALA A 308 -35.77 -23.69 3.02
N THR A 309 -36.64 -23.82 2.01
CA THR A 309 -37.19 -25.11 1.55
C THR A 309 -36.72 -25.53 0.16
N ALA A 310 -36.03 -24.66 -0.57
CA ALA A 310 -35.49 -24.99 -1.89
C ALA A 310 -34.07 -25.57 -1.77
N PRO A 311 -33.68 -26.54 -2.63
CA PRO A 311 -32.29 -26.95 -2.73
C PRO A 311 -31.44 -25.79 -3.28
N HIS A 312 -30.33 -25.51 -2.61
CA HIS A 312 -29.35 -24.50 -3.03
C HIS A 312 -28.03 -25.17 -3.35
N GLU A 313 -27.30 -24.62 -4.31
CA GLU A 313 -25.93 -25.03 -4.57
C GLU A 313 -24.97 -24.29 -3.66
N THR A 314 -23.76 -24.83 -3.50
CA THR A 314 -22.69 -24.21 -2.73
C THR A 314 -22.50 -22.73 -3.12
N VAL A 315 -22.52 -22.42 -4.42
CA VAL A 315 -22.33 -21.05 -4.94
C VAL A 315 -23.37 -20.04 -4.44
N ASP A 316 -24.60 -20.48 -4.12
CA ASP A 316 -25.66 -19.59 -3.62
C ASP A 316 -25.38 -19.15 -2.18
N TYR A 317 -24.98 -20.09 -1.34
CA TYR A 317 -24.59 -19.81 0.04
C TYR A 317 -23.32 -18.96 0.09
N LEU A 318 -22.35 -19.34 -0.73
CA LEU A 318 -21.10 -18.62 -0.91
C LEU A 318 -21.36 -17.16 -1.33
N GLY A 319 -22.10 -16.94 -2.41
CA GLY A 319 -22.41 -15.58 -2.91
C GLY A 319 -23.16 -14.70 -1.92
N LYS A 320 -23.84 -15.28 -0.92
CA LYS A 320 -24.48 -14.53 0.18
C LYS A 320 -23.52 -13.97 1.20
N GLN A 321 -22.41 -14.66 1.43
CA GLN A 321 -21.45 -14.31 2.46
C GLN A 321 -20.31 -13.45 1.91
N PHE A 322 -20.06 -13.49 0.59
CA PHE A 322 -18.95 -12.76 -0.05
C PHE A 322 -19.42 -12.03 -1.28
N SER A 323 -19.53 -10.70 -1.16
CA SER A 323 -19.91 -9.81 -2.26
C SER A 323 -18.92 -9.84 -3.44
N GLN A 324 -17.65 -10.19 -3.18
CA GLN A 324 -16.59 -10.23 -4.20
C GLN A 324 -16.38 -11.62 -4.81
N LEU A 325 -17.24 -12.61 -4.51
CA LEU A 325 -17.11 -13.95 -5.07
C LEU A 325 -17.00 -13.98 -6.61
N PRO A 326 -17.79 -13.21 -7.37
CA PRO A 326 -17.66 -13.20 -8.84
C PRO A 326 -16.26 -12.78 -9.30
N ASP A 327 -15.67 -11.77 -8.68
CA ASP A 327 -14.31 -11.29 -9.00
C ASP A 327 -13.26 -12.36 -8.71
N LEU A 328 -13.39 -13.08 -7.59
CA LEU A 328 -12.51 -14.19 -7.23
C LEU A 328 -12.59 -15.33 -8.25
N ILE A 329 -13.80 -15.66 -8.72
CA ILE A 329 -14.00 -16.67 -9.76
C ILE A 329 -13.28 -16.25 -11.05
N TYR A 330 -13.44 -15.00 -11.49
CA TYR A 330 -12.80 -14.51 -12.70
C TYR A 330 -11.27 -14.42 -12.59
N LYS A 331 -10.73 -14.05 -11.42
CA LYS A 331 -9.28 -14.12 -11.16
C LYS A 331 -8.75 -15.55 -11.26
N ALA A 332 -9.46 -16.50 -10.68
CA ALA A 332 -9.11 -17.92 -10.77
C ALA A 332 -9.14 -18.43 -12.23
N ARG A 333 -10.08 -17.94 -13.05
CA ARG A 333 -10.13 -18.24 -14.49
C ARG A 333 -8.96 -17.62 -15.26
N ALA A 334 -8.59 -16.38 -14.95
CA ALA A 334 -7.43 -15.71 -15.56
C ALA A 334 -6.13 -16.46 -15.22
N MET A 335 -5.98 -16.86 -13.94
CA MET A 335 -4.89 -17.71 -13.47
C MET A 335 -4.87 -19.06 -14.20
N TRP A 336 -6.02 -19.72 -14.39
CA TRP A 336 -6.12 -20.97 -15.15
C TRP A 336 -5.58 -20.81 -16.57
N ARG A 337 -6.01 -19.75 -17.26
CA ARG A 337 -5.65 -19.49 -18.66
C ARG A 337 -4.20 -18.99 -18.81
N GLY A 338 -3.57 -18.53 -17.73
CA GLY A 338 -2.22 -17.97 -17.75
C GLY A 338 -2.13 -16.59 -18.38
N GLY A 339 -3.21 -15.79 -18.34
CA GLY A 339 -3.23 -14.48 -18.99
C GLY A 339 -4.54 -13.70 -18.81
N PRO A 340 -4.60 -12.46 -19.33
CA PRO A 340 -5.78 -11.60 -19.22
C PRO A 340 -6.96 -12.17 -20.01
N LEU A 341 -8.17 -11.82 -19.58
CA LEU A 341 -9.43 -12.18 -20.23
C LEU A 341 -10.21 -10.91 -20.57
N ARG A 342 -11.04 -10.96 -21.61
CA ARG A 342 -11.97 -9.84 -21.90
C ARG A 342 -13.19 -9.91 -20.99
N ARG A 343 -13.65 -8.74 -20.52
CA ARG A 343 -14.86 -8.56 -19.70
C ARG A 343 -16.11 -8.27 -20.52
N VAL A 344 -15.91 -7.87 -21.78
CA VAL A 344 -16.94 -7.41 -22.72
C VAL A 344 -16.80 -8.13 -24.06
N THR A 345 -17.71 -7.88 -25.01
CA THR A 345 -17.55 -8.41 -26.37
C THR A 345 -16.46 -7.64 -27.14
N PRO A 346 -15.82 -8.25 -28.16
CA PRO A 346 -14.78 -7.59 -28.96
C PRO A 346 -15.20 -6.24 -29.55
N GLU A 347 -16.47 -6.07 -29.90
CA GLU A 347 -17.02 -4.86 -30.51
C GLU A 347 -17.16 -3.71 -29.51
N GLN A 348 -17.29 -4.02 -28.22
CA GLN A 348 -17.37 -3.03 -27.15
C GLN A 348 -16.00 -2.51 -26.72
N MET A 349 -14.93 -3.21 -27.05
CA MET A 349 -13.57 -2.80 -26.72
C MET A 349 -13.11 -1.69 -27.67
N GLN A 350 -13.05 -0.47 -27.15
CA GLN A 350 -12.57 0.67 -27.92
C GLN A 350 -11.94 1.72 -26.98
N CYS A 351 -10.68 2.05 -27.24
CA CYS A 351 -10.07 3.26 -26.68
C CYS A 351 -10.21 4.39 -27.69
N THR A 352 -10.46 5.62 -27.20
CA THR A 352 -10.45 6.84 -28.02
C THR A 352 -9.14 6.92 -28.78
N THR A 353 -9.21 7.41 -30.02
CA THR A 353 -8.05 7.60 -30.87
C THR A 353 -8.18 8.90 -31.66
N ALA A 354 -7.05 9.51 -32.02
CA ALA A 354 -7.01 10.80 -32.67
C ALA A 354 -5.95 10.86 -33.77
N ASP A 355 -5.95 11.93 -34.57
CA ASP A 355 -4.91 12.19 -35.57
C ASP A 355 -3.56 12.47 -34.88
N ILE A 356 -3.63 13.17 -33.76
CA ILE A 356 -2.51 13.50 -32.87
C ILE A 356 -2.82 12.94 -31.48
N GLU A 357 -1.96 12.05 -31.00
CA GLU A 357 -2.09 11.34 -29.73
C GLU A 357 -0.92 11.71 -28.82
N VAL A 358 -1.21 12.07 -27.56
CA VAL A 358 -0.19 12.46 -26.57
C VAL A 358 -0.27 11.57 -25.33
N ASP A 359 0.74 10.75 -25.10
CA ASP A 359 0.85 9.92 -23.90
C ASP A 359 1.61 10.67 -22.81
N VAL A 360 0.98 10.96 -21.69
CA VAL A 360 1.49 11.81 -20.60
C VAL A 360 1.77 10.96 -19.36
N ASP A 361 2.92 11.21 -18.73
CA ASP A 361 3.32 10.62 -17.45
C ASP A 361 4.07 11.65 -16.59
N MET A 362 4.21 11.41 -15.28
CA MET A 362 4.92 12.32 -14.36
C MET A 362 5.66 11.61 -13.23
N GLU A 363 6.79 12.19 -12.84
CA GLU A 363 7.56 11.72 -11.67
C GLU A 363 7.46 12.69 -10.50
N SER A 364 7.41 12.13 -9.29
CA SER A 364 7.29 12.91 -8.06
C SER A 364 8.26 12.48 -6.97
N TYR A 365 8.65 13.44 -6.13
CA TYR A 365 9.53 13.26 -4.99
C TYR A 365 9.02 14.12 -3.83
N ASN A 366 8.85 13.53 -2.64
CA ASN A 366 8.32 14.20 -1.44
C ASN A 366 7.05 15.03 -1.69
N ASP A 367 6.05 14.41 -2.34
CA ASP A 367 4.75 15.01 -2.67
C ASP A 367 4.79 16.17 -3.70
N HIS A 368 5.94 16.44 -4.33
CA HIS A 368 6.12 17.43 -5.40
C HIS A 368 6.44 16.74 -6.73
N THR A 369 5.86 17.22 -7.83
CA THR A 369 6.21 16.77 -9.19
C THR A 369 7.46 17.48 -9.67
N TYR A 370 8.45 16.73 -10.16
CA TYR A 370 9.70 17.27 -10.68
C TYR A 370 9.91 17.04 -12.17
N LEU A 371 9.12 16.14 -12.79
CA LEU A 371 9.16 15.85 -14.22
C LEU A 371 7.75 15.61 -14.76
N TRP A 372 7.41 16.31 -15.85
CA TRP A 372 6.32 15.96 -16.76
C TRP A 372 6.90 15.44 -18.07
N GLY A 373 6.45 14.28 -18.52
CA GLY A 373 6.78 13.72 -19.82
C GLY A 373 5.57 13.60 -20.72
N ALA A 374 5.80 13.77 -22.02
CA ALA A 374 4.78 13.58 -23.03
C ALA A 374 5.38 13.00 -24.31
N THR A 375 4.86 11.86 -24.77
CA THR A 375 5.17 11.34 -26.10
C THR A 375 4.09 11.74 -27.09
N VAL A 376 4.46 12.52 -28.11
CA VAL A 376 3.59 12.86 -29.24
C VAL A 376 3.74 11.81 -30.33
N ARG A 377 2.61 11.36 -30.87
CA ARG A 377 2.54 10.50 -32.05
C ARG A 377 1.51 11.04 -33.03
N THR A 378 1.88 11.02 -34.30
CA THR A 378 0.95 11.23 -35.40
C THR A 378 0.65 9.91 -36.10
N ARG A 379 -0.62 9.68 -36.47
CA ARG A 379 -0.99 8.47 -37.23
C ARG A 379 -0.53 8.52 -38.67
N THR A 380 -0.48 9.73 -39.21
CA THR A 380 0.06 10.07 -40.51
C THR A 380 0.94 11.29 -40.31
N ALA A 381 2.07 11.38 -41.01
CA ALA A 381 2.95 12.53 -40.90
C ALA A 381 2.19 13.84 -41.15
N ILE A 382 2.22 14.76 -40.17
CA ILE A 382 1.55 16.06 -40.23
C ILE A 382 2.61 17.14 -40.22
N GLU A 383 2.56 18.04 -41.22
CA GLU A 383 3.51 19.14 -41.33
C GLU A 383 3.46 20.04 -40.08
N GLY A 384 4.63 20.30 -39.50
CA GLY A 384 4.79 21.12 -38.30
C GLY A 384 4.48 20.41 -36.99
N VAL A 385 4.22 19.10 -36.99
CA VAL A 385 4.11 18.28 -35.77
C VAL A 385 5.26 17.29 -35.77
N THR A 386 6.02 17.24 -34.68
CA THR A 386 7.16 16.33 -34.52
C THR A 386 6.77 15.21 -33.56
N ASP A 387 6.84 13.98 -34.03
CA ASP A 387 6.70 12.79 -33.19
C ASP A 387 7.93 12.68 -32.28
N GLY A 388 7.71 12.32 -31.02
CA GLY A 388 8.79 12.13 -30.05
C GLY A 388 8.40 12.45 -28.62
N TYR A 389 9.37 12.24 -27.73
CA TYR A 389 9.26 12.52 -26.31
C TYR A 389 9.67 13.95 -25.97
N TYR A 390 8.88 14.59 -25.12
CA TYR A 390 9.07 15.93 -24.60
C TYR A 390 9.06 15.87 -23.07
N SER A 391 10.05 16.50 -22.43
CA SER A 391 10.22 16.50 -20.98
C SER A 391 10.31 17.92 -20.42
N PHE A 392 9.66 18.15 -19.27
CA PHE A 392 9.69 19.40 -18.52
C PHE A 392 10.12 19.09 -17.09
N VAL A 393 11.35 19.47 -16.73
CA VAL A 393 12.03 18.91 -15.55
C VAL A 393 12.70 19.98 -14.68
N GLU A 394 12.71 19.75 -13.38
CA GLU A 394 13.52 20.47 -12.40
C GLU A 394 14.55 19.52 -11.78
N TRP A 395 15.84 19.87 -11.88
CA TRP A 395 16.95 19.12 -11.26
C TRP A 395 17.60 19.85 -10.07
N GLY A 396 17.27 21.13 -9.88
CA GLY A 396 17.68 21.95 -8.75
C GLY A 396 16.76 21.77 -7.55
N GLU A 397 16.57 22.85 -6.78
CA GLU A 397 15.73 22.81 -5.59
C GLU A 397 14.24 22.64 -5.95
N LEU A 398 13.67 21.50 -5.56
CA LEU A 398 12.26 21.19 -5.79
C LEU A 398 11.36 21.93 -4.80
N THR A 399 11.14 23.21 -5.09
CA THR A 399 10.20 24.07 -4.35
C THR A 399 8.80 24.01 -4.97
N GLY A 400 7.80 24.51 -4.24
CA GLY A 400 6.45 24.67 -4.81
C GLY A 400 6.40 25.63 -6.01
N GLU A 401 7.29 26.62 -6.06
CA GLU A 401 7.44 27.50 -7.23
C GLU A 401 8.04 26.75 -8.43
N ALA A 402 9.05 25.91 -8.20
CA ALA A 402 9.65 25.08 -9.24
C ALA A 402 8.65 24.09 -9.85
N GLU A 403 7.85 23.42 -9.01
CA GLU A 403 6.76 22.55 -9.46
C GLU A 403 5.72 23.30 -10.32
N SER A 404 5.28 24.48 -9.88
CA SER A 404 4.36 25.32 -10.66
C SER A 404 4.97 25.79 -11.98
N ARG A 405 6.27 26.08 -12.00
CA ARG A 405 6.99 26.53 -13.20
C ARG A 405 7.07 25.43 -14.25
N ILE A 406 7.51 24.22 -13.89
CA ILE A 406 7.60 23.11 -14.86
C ILE A 406 6.21 22.72 -15.38
N PHE A 407 5.17 22.81 -14.54
CA PHE A 407 3.79 22.58 -14.98
C PHE A 407 3.33 23.68 -15.96
N ALA A 408 3.64 24.95 -15.71
CA ALA A 408 3.29 26.04 -16.62
C ALA A 408 3.98 25.90 -17.99
N GLU A 409 5.25 25.47 -18.01
CA GLU A 409 5.99 25.17 -19.25
C GLU A 409 5.33 24.01 -20.03
N PHE A 410 5.07 22.89 -19.35
CA PHE A 410 4.35 21.74 -19.91
C PHE A 410 2.99 22.17 -20.49
N TRP A 411 2.18 22.88 -19.71
CA TRP A 411 0.83 23.28 -20.11
C TRP A 411 0.85 24.25 -21.30
N THR A 412 1.80 25.17 -21.34
CA THR A 412 1.95 26.12 -22.45
C THR A 412 2.25 25.39 -23.75
N TRP A 413 3.16 24.42 -23.72
CA TRP A 413 3.45 23.55 -24.85
C TRP A 413 2.24 22.70 -25.24
N PHE A 414 1.62 22.01 -24.28
CA PHE A 414 0.52 21.08 -24.49
C PHE A 414 -0.71 21.76 -25.09
N SER A 415 -1.13 22.89 -24.52
CA SER A 415 -2.24 23.69 -25.03
C SER A 415 -1.90 24.39 -26.36
N GLY A 416 -0.62 24.66 -26.63
CA GLY A 416 -0.14 25.10 -27.94
C GLY A 416 -0.40 24.04 -29.01
N LEU A 417 0.05 22.81 -28.76
CA LEU A 417 -0.16 21.67 -29.65
C LEU A 417 -1.66 21.43 -29.89
N GLN A 418 -2.48 21.46 -28.85
CA GLN A 418 -3.93 21.31 -28.97
C GLN A 418 -4.55 22.38 -29.90
N ARG A 419 -4.20 23.65 -29.71
CA ARG A 419 -4.68 24.75 -30.58
C ARG A 419 -4.23 24.59 -32.02
N ASP A 420 -3.00 24.11 -32.25
CA ASP A 420 -2.50 23.83 -33.59
C ASP A 420 -3.29 22.70 -34.28
N CYS A 421 -3.72 21.68 -33.52
CA CYS A 421 -4.63 20.65 -34.02
C CYS A 421 -5.97 21.24 -34.44
N GLU A 422 -6.58 22.05 -33.57
CA GLU A 422 -7.87 22.71 -33.84
C GLU A 422 -7.80 23.60 -35.08
N ASN A 423 -6.75 24.41 -35.21
CA ASN A 423 -6.52 25.28 -36.37
C ASN A 423 -6.37 24.52 -37.69
N LYS A 424 -5.84 23.29 -37.63
CA LYS A 424 -5.65 22.40 -38.78
C LYS A 424 -6.84 21.46 -39.02
N GLY A 425 -7.87 21.51 -38.17
CA GLY A 425 -9.03 20.60 -38.24
C GLY A 425 -8.68 19.15 -37.92
N LEU A 426 -7.63 18.91 -37.13
CA LEU A 426 -7.16 17.60 -36.70
C LEU A 426 -7.75 17.25 -35.33
N SER A 427 -8.09 15.98 -35.13
CA SER A 427 -8.48 15.48 -33.82
C SER A 427 -7.27 15.34 -32.89
N PHE A 428 -7.49 15.61 -31.60
CA PHE A 428 -6.48 15.53 -30.54
C PHE A 428 -7.00 14.67 -29.39
N ALA A 429 -6.13 13.82 -28.86
CA ALA A 429 -6.39 13.09 -27.62
C ALA A 429 -5.10 12.92 -26.82
N ALA A 430 -5.21 13.07 -25.51
CA ALA A 430 -4.13 12.82 -24.57
C ALA A 430 -4.54 11.74 -23.56
N TYR A 431 -3.56 10.95 -23.16
CA TYR A 431 -3.74 9.75 -22.38
C TYR A 431 -2.82 9.80 -21.16
N CYS A 432 -3.34 9.38 -20.02
CA CYS A 432 -2.52 8.99 -18.87
C CYS A 432 -2.88 7.55 -18.51
N PHE A 433 -1.98 6.88 -17.79
CA PHE A 433 -2.36 5.60 -17.24
C PHE A 433 -3.37 5.77 -16.11
N TYR A 434 -3.20 6.70 -15.16
CA TYR A 434 -4.09 6.77 -13.99
C TYR A 434 -4.39 8.20 -13.51
N GLU A 435 -5.40 8.82 -14.12
CA GLU A 435 -5.71 10.26 -14.04
C GLU A 435 -5.73 10.85 -12.62
N GLN A 436 -6.03 10.08 -11.57
CA GLN A 436 -6.10 10.62 -10.20
C GLN A 436 -4.75 11.17 -9.74
N ALA A 437 -3.64 10.54 -10.17
CA ALA A 437 -2.31 10.98 -9.83
C ALA A 437 -1.97 12.29 -10.58
N GLU A 438 -2.11 12.31 -11.91
CA GLU A 438 -1.78 13.46 -12.75
C GLU A 438 -2.72 14.64 -12.47
N ASN A 439 -4.03 14.42 -12.38
CA ASN A 439 -5.00 15.47 -12.06
C ASN A 439 -4.71 16.09 -10.67
N GLY A 440 -4.31 15.25 -9.71
CA GLY A 440 -3.88 15.69 -8.38
C GLY A 440 -2.64 16.58 -8.43
N ALA A 441 -1.64 16.18 -9.22
CA ALA A 441 -0.42 16.95 -9.44
C ALA A 441 -0.69 18.29 -10.15
N MET A 442 -1.47 18.30 -11.24
CA MET A 442 -1.85 19.52 -11.96
C MET A 442 -2.61 20.49 -11.05
N ARG A 443 -3.56 19.98 -10.25
CA ARG A 443 -4.31 20.80 -9.29
C ARG A 443 -3.42 21.40 -8.23
N ARG A 444 -2.48 20.60 -7.68
CA ARG A 444 -1.51 21.06 -6.69
C ARG A 444 -0.62 22.14 -7.27
N ALA A 445 -0.04 21.94 -8.45
CA ALA A 445 0.82 22.90 -9.13
C ALA A 445 0.12 24.25 -9.35
N VAL A 446 -1.15 24.25 -9.79
CA VAL A 446 -1.96 25.49 -9.93
C VAL A 446 -2.22 26.16 -8.57
N THR A 447 -2.45 25.37 -7.52
CA THR A 447 -2.73 25.89 -6.18
C THR A 447 -1.49 26.50 -5.52
N LEU A 448 -0.32 25.93 -5.76
CA LEU A 448 0.96 26.38 -5.17
C LEU A 448 1.35 27.78 -5.66
N ASN A 449 1.23 28.05 -6.96
CA ASN A 449 1.50 29.38 -7.50
C ASN A 449 0.57 29.76 -8.68
N PRO A 450 -0.64 30.26 -8.37
CA PRO A 450 -1.63 30.65 -9.38
C PRO A 450 -1.18 31.79 -10.30
N SER A 451 -0.10 32.50 -9.98
CA SER A 451 0.34 33.68 -10.75
C SER A 451 1.11 33.34 -12.03
N ILE A 452 1.68 32.12 -12.11
CA ILE A 452 2.48 31.66 -13.24
C ILE A 452 1.83 30.49 -14.01
N THR A 453 0.86 29.81 -13.40
CA THR A 453 0.14 28.68 -14.00
C THR A 453 -1.13 29.13 -14.73
N PRO A 454 -1.68 28.33 -15.66
CA PRO A 454 -3.03 28.56 -16.17
C PRO A 454 -4.07 28.60 -15.03
N PRO A 455 -5.20 29.32 -15.21
CA PRO A 455 -6.34 29.22 -14.31
C PRO A 455 -6.81 27.78 -14.17
N TRP A 456 -7.14 27.35 -12.94
CA TRP A 456 -7.64 25.99 -12.69
C TRP A 456 -8.88 25.65 -13.54
N ASN A 457 -9.73 26.63 -13.85
CA ASN A 457 -10.90 26.40 -14.69
C ASN A 457 -10.54 25.91 -16.09
N ASP A 458 -9.44 26.40 -16.68
CA ASP A 458 -9.00 25.99 -18.01
C ASP A 458 -8.46 24.56 -17.98
N VAL A 459 -7.62 24.25 -16.98
CA VAL A 459 -7.10 22.90 -16.76
C VAL A 459 -8.25 21.93 -16.49
N SER A 460 -9.14 22.27 -15.56
CA SER A 460 -10.30 21.45 -15.23
C SER A 460 -11.24 21.27 -16.42
N ALA A 461 -11.41 22.27 -17.29
CA ALA A 461 -12.24 22.12 -18.49
C ALA A 461 -11.67 21.06 -19.44
N PHE A 462 -10.35 21.05 -19.64
CA PHE A 462 -9.67 20.02 -20.43
C PHE A 462 -9.78 18.63 -19.79
N LEU A 463 -9.49 18.51 -18.49
CA LEU A 463 -9.52 17.24 -17.75
C LEU A 463 -10.92 16.59 -17.73
N ASN A 464 -11.99 17.38 -17.86
CA ASN A 464 -13.37 16.88 -17.96
C ASN A 464 -13.83 16.67 -19.42
N SER A 465 -12.97 16.93 -20.41
CA SER A 465 -13.30 16.76 -21.83
C SER A 465 -13.02 15.33 -22.28
N SER A 466 -13.61 14.93 -23.42
CA SER A 466 -13.32 13.63 -24.04
C SER A 466 -11.90 13.52 -24.64
N GLN A 467 -11.13 14.61 -24.63
CA GLN A 467 -9.75 14.62 -25.11
C GLN A 467 -8.76 14.12 -24.05
N TRP A 468 -9.16 14.04 -22.77
CA TRP A 468 -8.34 13.45 -21.70
C TRP A 468 -8.85 12.05 -21.38
N VAL A 469 -7.99 11.04 -21.55
CA VAL A 469 -8.39 9.63 -21.49
C VAL A 469 -7.61 8.90 -20.39
N ASP A 470 -8.34 8.41 -19.40
CA ASP A 470 -7.83 7.48 -18.38
C ASP A 470 -7.80 6.05 -18.93
N LEU A 471 -6.59 5.56 -19.27
CA LEU A 471 -6.42 4.21 -19.79
C LEU A 471 -6.54 3.12 -18.73
N HIS A 472 -6.28 3.41 -17.46
CA HIS A 472 -6.55 2.46 -16.38
C HIS A 472 -8.05 2.23 -16.23
N ASN A 473 -8.89 3.27 -16.35
CA ASN A 473 -10.35 3.10 -16.35
C ASN A 473 -10.83 2.30 -17.57
N ALA A 474 -10.32 2.60 -18.78
CA ALA A 474 -10.64 1.82 -19.98
C ALA A 474 -10.23 0.34 -19.84
N ALA A 475 -9.00 0.08 -19.37
CA ALA A 475 -8.52 -1.28 -19.15
C ALA A 475 -9.33 -2.00 -18.06
N LYS A 476 -9.74 -1.31 -16.99
CA LYS A 476 -10.61 -1.86 -15.95
C LYS A 476 -12.00 -2.23 -16.46
N GLU A 477 -12.52 -1.52 -17.46
CA GLU A 477 -13.79 -1.86 -18.10
C GLU A 477 -13.66 -3.14 -18.94
N TYR A 478 -12.57 -3.26 -19.70
CA TYR A 478 -12.45 -4.28 -20.74
C TYR A 478 -11.66 -5.53 -20.35
N ILE A 479 -10.74 -5.44 -19.40
CA ILE A 479 -9.75 -6.49 -19.11
C ILE A 479 -9.91 -7.02 -17.68
N GLN A 480 -9.84 -8.34 -17.56
CA GLN A 480 -9.72 -9.09 -16.32
C GLN A 480 -8.31 -9.67 -16.22
N THR A 481 -7.61 -9.44 -15.12
CA THR A 481 -6.35 -10.09 -14.78
C THR A 481 -6.53 -11.01 -13.56
N GLU A 482 -5.53 -11.82 -13.23
CA GLU A 482 -5.51 -12.61 -11.99
C GLU A 482 -5.23 -11.77 -10.73
N GLY A 483 -4.77 -10.53 -10.90
CA GLY A 483 -4.25 -9.68 -9.82
C GLY A 483 -4.57 -8.20 -10.02
N PRO A 484 -3.72 -7.28 -9.53
CA PRO A 484 -3.85 -5.85 -9.79
C PRO A 484 -3.82 -5.55 -11.30
N LEU A 485 -4.52 -4.50 -11.69
CA LEU A 485 -4.55 -3.99 -13.05
C LEU A 485 -3.63 -2.76 -13.12
N GLY A 486 -2.33 -3.01 -13.27
CA GLY A 486 -1.31 -1.95 -13.35
C GLY A 486 -0.65 -1.91 -14.72
N LEU A 487 -0.05 -0.78 -15.08
CA LEU A 487 0.63 -0.60 -16.37
C LEU A 487 1.70 -1.67 -16.59
N LYS A 488 2.52 -1.93 -15.56
CA LYS A 488 3.56 -2.96 -15.56
C LYS A 488 3.04 -4.40 -15.66
N VAL A 489 1.76 -4.62 -15.34
CA VAL A 489 1.11 -5.93 -15.52
C VAL A 489 0.59 -6.07 -16.96
N LEU A 490 0.03 -5.00 -17.54
CA LEU A 490 -0.64 -5.06 -18.83
C LEU A 490 0.29 -4.82 -20.03
N ALA A 491 1.25 -3.90 -19.91
CA ALA A 491 2.12 -3.53 -21.03
C ALA A 491 2.94 -4.71 -21.60
N PRO A 492 3.41 -5.69 -20.79
CA PRO A 492 4.03 -6.90 -21.34
C PRO A 492 3.09 -7.73 -22.23
N TYR A 493 1.79 -7.79 -21.93
CA TYR A 493 0.80 -8.44 -22.81
C TYR A 493 0.56 -7.66 -24.10
N ALA A 494 0.81 -6.35 -24.08
CA ALA A 494 0.86 -5.50 -25.26
C ALA A 494 2.21 -5.56 -26.01
N GLY A 495 3.17 -6.37 -25.54
CA GLY A 495 4.49 -6.54 -26.15
C GLY A 495 5.53 -5.48 -25.75
N PHE A 496 5.23 -4.61 -24.80
CA PHE A 496 6.16 -3.59 -24.31
C PHE A 496 7.04 -4.10 -23.17
N HIS A 497 8.33 -3.73 -23.21
CA HIS A 497 9.31 -4.00 -22.17
C HIS A 497 10.10 -2.71 -21.91
N TRP A 498 10.26 -2.36 -20.63
CA TRP A 498 11.07 -1.22 -20.21
C TRP A 498 12.54 -1.45 -20.54
N ARG A 499 13.29 -0.36 -20.78
CA ARG A 499 14.74 -0.37 -20.96
C ARG A 499 15.46 -0.80 -19.68
N ASP A 500 14.93 -0.41 -18.52
CA ASP A 500 15.49 -0.74 -17.21
C ASP A 500 15.18 -2.18 -16.78
N GLU A 501 16.11 -2.83 -16.09
CA GLU A 501 15.92 -4.20 -15.56
C GLU A 501 15.01 -4.26 -14.33
N ALA A 502 14.88 -3.16 -13.57
CA ALA A 502 14.07 -3.05 -12.36
C ALA A 502 13.27 -1.73 -12.31
N PRO A 503 12.38 -1.48 -13.29
CA PRO A 503 11.61 -0.24 -13.39
C PRO A 503 10.67 -0.07 -12.19
N GLY A 504 10.72 1.06 -11.49
CA GLY A 504 9.93 1.29 -10.27
C GLY A 504 9.89 2.75 -9.84
N GLY A 505 8.71 3.27 -9.46
CA GLY A 505 8.60 4.64 -8.93
C GLY A 505 9.38 4.85 -7.62
N GLU A 506 9.66 3.79 -6.85
CA GLU A 506 10.56 3.91 -5.70
C GLU A 506 12.04 3.89 -6.09
N ALA A 507 12.38 3.20 -7.18
CA ALA A 507 13.71 3.24 -7.75
C ALA A 507 13.98 4.63 -8.35
N SER A 508 12.98 5.25 -9.01
CA SER A 508 13.10 6.62 -9.52
C SER A 508 13.36 7.65 -8.43
N MET A 509 12.85 7.46 -7.20
CA MET A 509 13.21 8.31 -6.05
C MET A 509 14.69 8.20 -5.65
N VAL A 510 15.29 7.00 -5.69
CA VAL A 510 16.73 6.81 -5.42
C VAL A 510 17.57 7.46 -6.53
N TRP A 511 17.15 7.29 -7.78
CA TRP A 511 17.80 7.95 -8.92
C TRP A 511 17.70 9.46 -8.81
N TYR A 512 16.57 9.99 -8.33
CA TYR A 512 16.36 11.43 -8.13
C TYR A 512 17.27 12.00 -7.04
N GLU A 513 17.40 11.30 -5.91
CA GLU A 513 18.37 11.68 -4.86
C GLU A 513 19.80 11.73 -5.44
N THR A 514 20.17 10.77 -6.29
CA THR A 514 21.49 10.76 -6.94
C THR A 514 21.63 11.89 -7.97
N ALA A 515 20.58 12.15 -8.76
CA ALA A 515 20.55 13.13 -9.83
C ALA A 515 20.66 14.59 -9.34
N THR A 516 20.31 14.86 -8.09
CA THR A 516 20.22 16.21 -7.50
C THR A 516 21.38 16.57 -6.57
N VAL A 517 22.23 15.60 -6.19
CA VAL A 517 23.35 15.82 -5.25
C VAL A 517 24.50 16.61 -5.87
N SER A 518 24.80 16.39 -7.16
CA SER A 518 25.93 17.01 -7.86
C SER A 518 25.67 17.07 -9.38
N ASP A 519 26.65 17.56 -10.15
CA ASP A 519 26.66 17.52 -11.62
C ASP A 519 27.75 16.57 -12.16
N ASP A 520 28.14 15.56 -11.38
CA ASP A 520 29.10 14.56 -11.83
C ASP A 520 28.48 13.55 -12.81
N GLU A 521 29.32 12.68 -13.38
CA GLU A 521 28.89 11.66 -14.36
C GLU A 521 27.82 10.72 -13.80
N THR A 522 27.83 10.45 -12.48
CA THR A 522 26.83 9.59 -11.83
C THR A 522 25.48 10.30 -11.78
N ALA A 523 25.47 11.58 -11.37
CA ALA A 523 24.25 12.38 -11.36
C ALA A 523 23.65 12.53 -12.77
N LEU A 524 24.49 12.80 -13.79
CA LEU A 524 24.04 12.89 -15.19
C LEU A 524 23.47 11.56 -15.71
N ALA A 525 24.10 10.43 -15.37
CA ALA A 525 23.59 9.11 -15.72
C ALA A 525 22.23 8.84 -15.04
N SER A 526 22.06 9.24 -13.78
CA SER A 526 20.76 9.13 -13.08
C SER A 526 19.68 10.01 -13.71
N ARG A 527 20.01 11.23 -14.13
CA ARG A 527 19.07 12.13 -14.86
C ARG A 527 18.60 11.48 -16.16
N GLN A 528 19.52 10.94 -16.95
CA GLN A 528 19.19 10.24 -18.19
C GLN A 528 18.29 9.03 -17.92
N ARG A 529 18.65 8.20 -16.93
CA ARG A 529 17.87 7.02 -16.54
C ARG A 529 16.43 7.36 -16.14
N ILE A 530 16.21 8.47 -15.43
CA ILE A 530 14.87 8.96 -15.07
C ILE A 530 14.07 9.38 -16.31
N LEU A 531 14.69 10.14 -17.22
CA LEU A 531 14.02 10.57 -18.46
C LEU A 531 13.62 9.36 -19.32
N GLU A 532 14.49 8.36 -19.43
CA GLU A 532 14.21 7.10 -20.12
C GLU A 532 13.08 6.31 -19.45
N TYR A 533 13.06 6.26 -18.12
CA TYR A 533 12.01 5.58 -17.38
C TYR A 533 10.63 6.22 -17.62
N ASN A 534 10.56 7.55 -17.55
CA ASN A 534 9.31 8.30 -17.79
C ASN A 534 8.87 8.23 -19.27
N GLU A 535 9.81 8.30 -20.23
CA GLU A 535 9.52 8.04 -21.64
C GLU A 535 8.98 6.61 -21.87
N ASP A 536 9.53 5.61 -21.16
CA ASP A 536 9.04 4.24 -21.22
C ASP A 536 7.62 4.12 -20.67
N ASP A 537 7.26 4.83 -19.60
CA ASP A 537 5.89 4.82 -19.07
C ASP A 537 4.89 5.49 -20.04
N CYS A 538 5.30 6.56 -20.74
CA CYS A 538 4.54 7.11 -21.88
C CYS A 538 4.37 6.08 -23.01
N HIS A 539 5.44 5.38 -23.38
CA HIS A 539 5.38 4.35 -24.41
C HIS A 539 4.53 3.15 -24.00
N ALA A 540 4.64 2.66 -22.77
CA ALA A 540 3.84 1.58 -22.23
C ALA A 540 2.34 1.92 -22.33
N THR A 541 1.99 3.16 -22.00
CA THR A 541 0.63 3.71 -22.10
C THR A 541 0.12 3.64 -23.56
N ARG A 542 0.95 4.04 -24.53
CA ARG A 542 0.65 3.87 -25.96
C ARG A 542 0.44 2.42 -26.36
N TYR A 543 1.37 1.53 -26.01
CA TYR A 543 1.28 0.11 -26.38
C TYR A 543 0.00 -0.52 -25.82
N LEU A 544 -0.38 -0.16 -24.60
CA LEU A 544 -1.63 -0.59 -23.99
C LEU A 544 -2.86 -0.10 -24.76
N ARG A 545 -2.90 1.20 -25.15
CA ARG A 545 -3.98 1.76 -26.00
C ARG A 545 -4.14 0.99 -27.30
N ASP A 546 -3.03 0.76 -28.00
CA ASP A 546 -3.03 0.10 -29.31
C ASP A 546 -3.49 -1.37 -29.17
N TRP A 547 -3.00 -2.07 -28.14
CA TRP A 547 -3.37 -3.45 -27.82
C TRP A 547 -4.87 -3.60 -27.50
N ILE A 548 -5.44 -2.70 -26.69
CA ILE A 548 -6.88 -2.71 -26.37
C ILE A 548 -7.73 -2.59 -27.66
N ASN A 549 -7.27 -1.76 -28.61
CA ASN A 549 -7.97 -1.55 -29.87
C ASN A 549 -7.81 -2.70 -30.87
N THR A 550 -6.84 -3.59 -30.66
CA THR A 550 -6.45 -4.64 -31.62
C THR A 550 -6.38 -6.03 -30.96
N GLU A 551 -5.22 -6.53 -30.54
CA GLU A 551 -5.05 -7.95 -30.15
C GLU A 551 -5.86 -8.33 -28.89
N ALA A 552 -6.11 -7.39 -27.98
CA ALA A 552 -6.91 -7.66 -26.78
C ALA A 552 -8.34 -8.12 -27.11
N LYS A 553 -8.86 -7.77 -28.29
CA LYS A 553 -10.17 -8.21 -28.79
C LYS A 553 -10.24 -9.72 -29.03
N LEU A 554 -9.09 -10.36 -29.21
CA LEU A 554 -8.97 -11.80 -29.45
C LEU A 554 -8.87 -12.60 -28.14
N LEU A 555 -8.81 -11.93 -26.98
CA LEU A 555 -8.77 -12.61 -25.69
C LEU A 555 -10.05 -13.43 -25.46
N PRO A 556 -9.95 -14.59 -24.78
CA PRO A 556 -11.12 -15.35 -24.38
C PRO A 556 -11.98 -14.55 -23.41
N SER A 557 -13.30 -14.78 -23.43
CA SER A 557 -14.20 -14.15 -22.45
C SER A 557 -13.88 -14.64 -21.05
N ARG A 558 -13.97 -13.76 -20.05
CA ARG A 558 -13.97 -14.19 -18.65
C ARG A 558 -15.17 -15.09 -18.30
N ASP A 559 -16.26 -14.99 -19.07
CA ASP A 559 -17.48 -15.75 -18.86
C ASP A 559 -17.40 -17.16 -19.45
N GLU A 560 -16.45 -17.41 -20.34
CA GLU A 560 -16.18 -18.75 -20.88
C GLU A 560 -15.50 -19.60 -19.80
N MET A 561 -16.15 -20.71 -19.42
CA MET A 561 -15.56 -21.65 -18.47
C MET A 561 -14.27 -22.23 -19.07
N PRO A 562 -13.20 -22.36 -18.27
CA PRO A 562 -12.04 -23.15 -18.66
C PRO A 562 -12.49 -24.58 -19.00
N ALA A 563 -12.06 -25.11 -20.14
CA ALA A 563 -12.31 -26.51 -20.45
C ALA A 563 -11.53 -27.37 -19.43
N ALA A 564 -12.22 -28.29 -18.76
CA ALA A 564 -11.56 -29.31 -17.95
C ALA A 564 -10.68 -30.14 -18.90
N GLN A 565 -9.37 -30.11 -18.68
CA GLN A 565 -8.43 -31.01 -19.36
C GLN A 565 -8.48 -32.40 -18.74
#